data_AF-A0A8C6YGN6-F1
#
_entry.id   AF-A0A8C6YGN6-F1
#
_cell.length_a   1.000
_cell.length_b   1.000
_cell.length_c   1.000
_cell.angle_alpha   90.00
_cell.angle_beta   90.00
_cell.angle_gamma   90.00
#
_symmetry.space_group_name_H-M   'P 1'
#
loop_
_entity.id
_entity.type
_entity.pdbx_description
1 polymer ?
#
loop_
_entity_poly.entity_id
_entity_poly.type
_entity_poly.pdbx_seq_one_letter_code
_entity_poly.pdbx_strand_id
1 'polypeptide(L)'
;MEGERFKTSPTIPSAHILAMHIQQLETGGFTMRNGTYKWAKLRNIAKVVSQVQAFQENPYMFLPDCQLQDFLRQRIAFLNDADIFALAADNYANFHQKPEKESRKIQDALHRMKAMFQ
;
A
#
# COMPACT_ATOMS: atom_id res chain seq x y z
N MET A 1 -24.72 5.48 4.16
CA MET A 1 -24.14 4.57 3.15
C MET A 1 -23.40 5.41 2.12
N GLU A 2 -22.13 5.74 2.36
CA GLU A 2 -21.30 6.53 1.41
C GLU A 2 -20.51 5.64 0.44
N GLY A 3 -20.50 4.33 0.66
CA GLY A 3 -19.71 3.35 -0.10
C GLY A 3 -20.23 2.97 -1.50
N GLU A 4 -21.34 3.56 -1.97
CA GLU A 4 -21.84 3.29 -3.33
C GLU A 4 -21.28 4.26 -4.38
N ARG A 5 -20.92 5.49 -4.00
CA ARG A 5 -20.39 6.50 -4.93
C ARG A 5 -19.01 6.15 -5.50
N PHE A 6 -18.23 5.33 -4.78
CA PHE A 6 -16.92 4.87 -5.21
C PHE A 6 -16.96 3.62 -6.09
N LYS A 7 -18.13 3.01 -6.29
CA LYS A 7 -18.27 1.78 -7.09
C LYS A 7 -18.25 2.01 -8.59
N THR A 8 -18.36 3.26 -9.04
CA THR A 8 -18.61 3.58 -10.46
C THR A 8 -17.43 4.20 -11.18
N SER A 9 -16.41 4.69 -10.46
CA SER A 9 -15.23 5.29 -11.08
C SER A 9 -14.05 4.32 -11.04
N PRO A 10 -13.38 4.08 -12.18
CA PRO A 10 -12.17 3.27 -12.19
C PRO A 10 -11.13 3.90 -11.25
N THR A 11 -10.54 3.07 -10.39
CA THR A 11 -9.66 3.52 -9.30
C THR A 11 -8.49 2.55 -9.16
N ILE A 12 -7.27 3.08 -9.10
CA ILE A 12 -6.08 2.31 -8.73
C ILE A 12 -5.82 2.50 -7.23
N PRO A 13 -6.09 1.50 -6.37
CA PRO A 13 -5.84 1.63 -4.94
C PRO A 13 -4.33 1.50 -4.64
N SER A 14 -3.92 1.98 -3.45
CA SER A 14 -2.57 1.73 -2.96
C SER A 14 -2.40 0.25 -2.59
N ALA A 15 -1.63 -0.48 -3.39
CA ALA A 15 -1.32 -1.89 -3.15
C ALA A 15 -0.64 -2.11 -1.79
N HIS A 16 0.22 -1.18 -1.36
CA HIS A 16 0.92 -1.28 -0.08
C HIS A 16 -0.04 -1.24 1.12
N ILE A 17 -1.04 -0.35 1.11
CA ILE A 17 -2.04 -0.25 2.18
C ILE A 17 -2.88 -1.52 2.27
N LEU A 18 -3.32 -2.05 1.12
CA LEU A 18 -4.08 -3.30 1.06
C LEU A 18 -3.27 -4.49 1.57
N ALA A 19 -1.99 -4.58 1.18
CA ALA A 19 -1.08 -5.62 1.66
C ALA A 19 -0.87 -5.54 3.17
N MET A 20 -0.63 -4.34 3.72
CA MET A 20 -0.54 -4.15 5.17
C MET A 20 -1.82 -4.56 5.89
N HIS A 21 -2.98 -4.24 5.32
CA HIS A 21 -4.26 -4.61 5.92
C HIS A 21 -4.46 -6.13 5.95
N ILE A 22 -4.11 -6.83 4.87
CA ILE A 22 -4.11 -8.31 4.83
C ILE A 22 -3.14 -8.85 5.87
N GLN A 23 -1.89 -8.36 5.93
CA GLN A 23 -0.90 -8.81 6.90
C GLN A 23 -1.39 -8.67 8.36
N GLN A 24 -2.06 -7.56 8.68
CA GLN A 24 -2.68 -7.37 9.99
C GLN A 24 -3.75 -8.43 10.28
N LEU A 25 -4.61 -8.75 9.30
CA LEU A 25 -5.62 -9.80 9.44
C LEU A 25 -4.98 -11.20 9.57
N GLU A 26 -3.85 -11.43 8.91
CA GLU A 26 -3.10 -12.69 8.93
C GLU A 26 -2.31 -12.91 10.23
N THR A 27 -2.09 -11.88 11.05
CA THR A 27 -1.36 -12.01 12.32
C THR A 27 -2.00 -13.06 13.25
N GLY A 28 -1.19 -13.96 13.80
CA GLY A 28 -1.61 -15.09 14.63
C GLY A 28 -2.18 -16.29 13.86
N GLY A 29 -2.45 -17.42 14.53
CA GLY A 29 -2.87 -18.66 13.88
C GLY A 29 -4.28 -18.61 13.23
N PHE A 30 -4.46 -19.37 12.14
CA PHE A 30 -5.74 -19.54 11.43
C PHE A 30 -6.65 -20.62 12.03
N THR A 31 -6.08 -21.49 12.85
CA THR A 31 -6.78 -22.60 13.49
C THR A 31 -6.95 -22.35 14.99
N MET A 32 -8.01 -22.92 15.54
CA MET A 32 -8.26 -23.03 16.97
C MET A 32 -7.53 -24.28 17.52
N ARG A 33 -7.45 -24.41 18.85
CA ARG A 33 -6.78 -25.57 19.50
C ARG A 33 -7.40 -26.92 19.16
N ASN A 34 -8.68 -26.93 18.80
CA ASN A 34 -9.43 -28.11 18.35
C ASN A 34 -9.26 -28.40 16.84
N GLY A 35 -8.37 -27.68 16.14
CA GLY A 35 -8.10 -27.86 14.71
C GLY A 35 -9.11 -27.17 13.77
N THR A 36 -10.17 -26.54 14.28
CA THR A 36 -11.13 -25.84 13.42
C THR A 36 -10.61 -24.48 12.95
N TYR A 37 -11.07 -24.02 11.79
CA TYR A 37 -10.67 -22.71 11.27
C TYR A 37 -11.38 -21.56 11.98
N LYS A 38 -10.66 -20.45 12.15
CA LYS A 38 -11.20 -19.17 12.60
C LYS A 38 -11.98 -18.50 11.46
N TRP A 39 -13.24 -18.90 11.27
CA TRP A 39 -14.10 -18.40 10.19
C TRP A 39 -14.22 -16.87 10.12
N ALA A 40 -14.25 -16.18 11.25
CA ALA A 40 -14.29 -14.72 11.27
C ALA A 40 -13.06 -14.09 10.61
N LYS A 41 -11.87 -14.67 10.81
CA LYS A 41 -10.62 -14.23 10.20
C LYS A 41 -10.65 -14.45 8.68
N LEU A 42 -11.01 -15.65 8.24
CA LEU A 42 -11.16 -15.96 6.81
C LEU A 42 -12.18 -15.04 6.12
N ARG A 43 -13.33 -14.79 6.77
CA ARG A 43 -14.35 -13.87 6.27
C ARG A 43 -13.84 -12.44 6.12
N ASN A 44 -13.04 -11.96 7.07
CA ASN A 44 -12.49 -10.61 6.99
C ASN A 44 -11.46 -10.48 5.87
N ILE A 45 -10.57 -11.47 5.70
CA ILE A 45 -9.62 -11.50 4.58
C ILE A 45 -10.38 -11.53 3.25
N ALA A 46 -11.40 -12.39 3.13
CA ALA A 46 -12.22 -12.50 1.94
C ALA A 46 -12.87 -11.15 1.56
N LYS A 47 -13.34 -10.36 2.53
CA LYS A 47 -13.88 -9.02 2.26
C LYS A 47 -12.86 -8.10 1.61
N VAL A 48 -11.61 -8.11 2.06
CA VAL A 48 -10.54 -7.28 1.48
C VAL A 48 -10.24 -7.75 0.07
N VAL A 49 -10.14 -9.07 -0.15
CA VAL A 49 -9.93 -9.64 -1.48
C VAL A 49 -11.07 -9.27 -2.43
N SER A 50 -12.32 -9.31 -1.99
CA SER A 50 -13.47 -8.86 -2.79
C SER A 50 -13.41 -7.37 -3.14
N GLN A 51 -12.84 -6.52 -2.28
CA GLN A 51 -12.62 -5.11 -2.63
C GLN A 51 -11.55 -4.96 -3.71
N VAL A 52 -10.46 -5.74 -3.63
CA VAL A 52 -9.43 -5.76 -4.69
C VAL A 52 -10.05 -6.17 -6.03
N GLN A 53 -10.87 -7.21 -6.02
CA GLN A 53 -11.60 -7.64 -7.20
C GLN A 53 -12.52 -6.54 -7.75
N ALA A 54 -13.27 -5.84 -6.89
CA ALA A 54 -14.16 -4.76 -7.32
C ALA A 54 -13.41 -3.60 -8.00
N PHE A 55 -12.15 -3.33 -7.63
CA PHE A 55 -11.31 -2.35 -8.34
C PHE A 55 -10.87 -2.85 -9.73
N GLN A 56 -10.68 -4.16 -9.90
CA GLN A 56 -10.30 -4.76 -11.18
C GLN A 56 -11.47 -4.82 -12.18
N GLU A 57 -12.70 -4.98 -11.67
CA GLU A 57 -13.92 -5.05 -12.49
C GLU A 57 -14.30 -3.73 -13.17
N ASN A 58 -13.71 -2.60 -12.73
CA ASN A 58 -13.93 -1.27 -13.29
C ASN A 58 -12.65 -0.71 -13.92
N PRO A 59 -12.27 -1.13 -15.14
CA PRO A 59 -11.07 -0.63 -15.81
C PRO A 59 -11.25 0.79 -16.34
N TYR A 60 -10.14 1.51 -16.49
CA TYR A 60 -10.14 2.79 -17.20
C TYR A 60 -10.37 2.57 -18.69
N MET A 61 -11.22 3.40 -19.31
CA MET A 61 -11.55 3.34 -20.73
C MET A 61 -10.56 4.10 -21.63
N PHE A 62 -9.28 4.17 -21.24
CA PHE A 62 -8.26 4.83 -22.05
C PHE A 62 -7.90 3.96 -23.25
N LEU A 63 -7.73 4.59 -24.41
CA LEU A 63 -7.16 3.91 -25.58
C LEU A 63 -5.66 3.67 -25.35
N PRO A 64 -5.15 2.49 -25.68
CA PRO A 64 -3.72 2.20 -25.53
C PRO A 64 -2.90 3.00 -26.55
N ASP A 65 -1.96 3.81 -26.05
CA ASP A 65 -0.90 4.43 -26.86
C ASP A 65 0.40 3.63 -26.63
N CYS A 66 0.75 2.78 -27.58
CA CYS A 66 1.93 1.91 -27.47
C CYS A 66 3.24 2.71 -27.43
N GLN A 67 3.35 3.81 -28.17
CA GLN A 67 4.58 4.62 -28.20
C GLN A 67 4.80 5.31 -26.85
N LEU A 68 3.73 5.89 -26.30
CA LEU A 68 3.78 6.50 -24.97
C LEU A 68 4.11 5.45 -23.90
N GLN A 69 3.50 4.26 -23.96
CA GLN A 69 3.79 3.19 -23.00
C GLN A 69 5.25 2.76 -23.05
N ASP A 70 5.83 2.55 -24.23
CA ASP A 70 7.22 2.14 -24.38
C ASP A 70 8.18 3.22 -23.89
N PHE A 71 7.90 4.48 -24.23
CA PHE A 71 8.66 5.63 -23.72
C PHE A 71 8.62 5.70 -22.18
N LEU A 72 7.44 5.53 -21.57
CA LEU A 72 7.31 5.52 -20.11
C LEU A 72 8.04 4.34 -19.48
N ARG A 73 7.97 3.13 -20.05
CA ARG A 73 8.70 1.95 -19.57
C ARG A 73 10.21 2.17 -19.61
N GLN A 74 10.73 2.71 -20.72
CA GLN A 74 12.15 3.04 -20.86
C GLN A 74 12.59 4.08 -19.81
N ARG A 75 11.80 5.13 -19.59
CA ARG A 75 12.09 6.13 -18.55
C ARG A 75 12.07 5.55 -17.14
N ILE A 76 11.10 4.69 -16.81
CA ILE A 76 11.04 4.01 -15.52
C ILE A 76 12.29 3.14 -15.32
N ALA A 77 12.67 2.35 -16.33
CA ALA A 77 13.86 1.51 -16.25
C ALA A 77 15.15 2.33 -16.07
N PHE A 78 15.30 3.43 -16.81
CA PHE A 78 16.44 4.35 -16.67
C PHE A 78 16.53 4.97 -15.27
N LEU A 79 15.39 5.29 -14.66
CA LEU A 79 15.33 5.92 -13.34
C LEU A 79 15.29 4.94 -12.17
N ASN A 80 15.24 3.63 -12.43
CA ASN A 80 15.01 2.62 -11.38
C ASN A 80 16.09 2.65 -10.30
N ASP A 81 17.34 2.91 -10.69
CA ASP A 81 18.49 2.96 -9.79
C ASP A 81 18.95 4.41 -9.51
N ALA A 82 18.21 5.40 -10.00
CA ALA A 82 18.57 6.79 -9.80
C ALA A 82 18.27 7.24 -8.37
N ASP A 83 19.18 8.00 -7.77
CA ASP A 83 18.95 8.61 -6.47
C ASP A 83 17.90 9.73 -6.60
N ILE A 84 16.66 9.40 -6.20
CA ILE A 84 15.51 10.31 -6.26
C ILE A 84 15.78 11.58 -5.44
N PHE A 85 16.54 11.48 -4.34
CA PHE A 85 16.87 12.64 -3.51
C PHE A 85 17.85 13.56 -4.22
N ALA A 86 18.87 13.01 -4.88
CA ALA A 86 19.79 13.80 -5.70
C ALA A 86 19.05 14.46 -6.88
N LEU A 87 18.23 13.69 -7.60
CA LEU A 87 17.42 14.20 -8.72
C LEU A 87 16.44 15.31 -8.30
N ALA A 88 15.89 15.20 -7.08
CA ALA A 88 14.94 16.18 -6.55
C ALA A 88 15.63 17.41 -5.94
N ALA A 89 16.86 17.27 -5.42
CA ALA A 89 17.65 18.39 -4.91
C ALA A 89 18.04 19.37 -6.03
N ASP A 90 18.30 18.85 -7.23
CA ASP A 90 18.54 19.66 -8.44
C ASP A 90 17.26 20.34 -8.95
N ASN A 91 16.08 19.87 -8.52
CA ASN A 91 14.79 20.38 -8.95
C ASN A 91 14.12 21.20 -7.83
N TYR A 92 14.40 22.51 -7.81
CA TYR A 92 13.98 23.51 -6.82
C TYR A 92 12.47 23.57 -6.49
N ALA A 93 11.62 22.82 -7.16
CA ALA A 93 10.17 23.04 -7.11
C ALA A 93 9.45 22.41 -5.92
N ASN A 94 9.78 21.21 -5.38
CA ASN A 94 8.81 20.52 -4.50
C ASN A 94 9.33 19.47 -3.49
N PHE A 95 10.63 19.29 -3.24
CA PHE A 95 11.08 18.24 -2.32
C PHE A 95 11.40 18.76 -0.91
N HIS A 96 10.41 18.70 -0.02
CA HIS A 96 10.67 18.82 1.42
C HIS A 96 11.18 17.48 1.95
N GLN A 97 12.49 17.36 2.13
CA GLN A 97 13.08 16.25 2.88
C GLN A 97 12.42 16.24 4.27
N LYS A 98 11.50 15.30 4.51
CA LYS A 98 10.92 15.14 5.85
C LYS A 98 12.08 14.85 6.80
N PRO A 99 12.31 15.67 7.83
CA PRO A 99 13.42 15.45 8.72
C PRO A 99 13.20 14.12 9.45
N GLU A 100 14.18 13.23 9.32
CA GLU A 100 14.31 11.94 10.00
C GLU A 100 14.09 12.02 11.53
N LYS A 101 14.12 13.24 12.10
CA LYS A 101 13.82 13.57 13.49
C LYS A 101 12.43 13.10 13.95
N GLU A 102 11.39 13.14 13.12
CA GLU A 102 10.06 12.65 13.52
C GLU A 102 10.01 11.13 13.62
N SER A 103 10.65 10.42 12.69
CA SER A 103 10.80 8.97 12.73
C SER A 103 11.59 8.50 13.94
N ARG A 104 12.67 9.22 14.33
CA ARG A 104 13.44 8.94 15.55
C ARG A 104 12.61 9.09 16.82
N LYS A 105 11.77 10.13 16.92
CA LYS A 105 10.86 10.30 18.08
C LYS A 105 9.86 9.15 18.23
N ILE A 106 9.31 8.66 17.11
CA ILE A 106 8.39 7.51 17.11
C ILE A 106 9.13 6.23 17.48
N GLN A 107 10.33 6.00 16.93
CA GLN A 107 11.18 4.87 17.28
C GLN A 107 11.58 4.88 18.76
N ASP A 108 11.91 6.05 19.31
CA ASP A 108 12.26 6.24 20.73
C ASP A 108 11.05 5.99 21.65
N ALA A 109 9.85 6.42 21.24
CA ALA A 109 8.63 6.14 21.98
C ALA A 109 8.30 4.63 22.00
N LEU A 110 8.44 3.96 20.85
CA LEU A 110 8.26 2.51 20.75
C LEU A 110 9.31 1.73 21.56
N HIS A 111 10.57 2.18 21.57
CA HIS A 111 11.62 1.59 22.40
C HIS A 111 11.33 1.75 23.90
N ARG A 112 10.86 2.92 24.33
CA ARG A 112 10.45 3.15 25.73
C ARG A 112 9.27 2.27 26.14
N MET A 113 8.25 2.17 25.28
CA MET A 113 7.14 1.26 25.54
C MET A 113 7.61 -0.18 25.69
N LYS A 114 8.49 -0.67 24.80
CA LYS A 114 9.04 -2.03 24.87
C LYS A 114 9.79 -2.29 26.19
N ALA A 115 10.51 -1.30 26.70
CA ALA A 115 11.23 -1.40 27.98
C ALA A 115 10.31 -1.43 29.21
N MET A 116 9.08 -0.91 29.11
CA MET A 116 8.09 -0.94 30.21
C MET A 116 7.37 -2.29 30.36
N PHE A 117 7.56 -3.23 29.42
CA PHE A 117 6.97 -4.57 29.46
C PHE A 117 8.00 -5.66 29.85
N GLN A 118 9.18 -5.28 30.34
CA GLN A 118 10.14 -6.16 31.02
C GLN A 118 10.07 -5.94 32.53
#